data_AF-A0A1I8Q9H4-F1
#
_entry.id   AF-A0A1I8Q9H4-F1
#
_cell.length_a   1.000
_cell.length_b   1.000
_cell.length_c   1.000
_cell.angle_alpha   90.00
_cell.angle_beta   90.00
_cell.angle_gamma   90.00
#
_symmetry.space_group_name_H-M   'P 1'
#
loop_
_entity.id
_entity.type
_entity.pdbx_description
1 polymer ?
#
loop_
_entity_poly.entity_id
_entity_poly.type
_entity_poly.pdbx_seq_one_letter_code
_entity_poly.pdbx_strand_id
1 'polypeptide(L)'
;MTENQEKSTATNEVSPPTTTNNSESTLFPPSKPGKKPDYGTNNTLELLEKIPSKVVDMKLDDVLTAVKDVDNLCDYQRCKAKTSLIGQNCEHCAKRFCFKHALPEVHGCGEAVKRSERKQFMHPKPAKTVKHEEELDKAKKKLHAKLKDMQVGRMQKTGEVPKGSGGGDGARKNKAK
;
A
#
# COMPACT_ATOMS: atom_id res chain seq x y z
N MET A 1 31.94 -61.55 2.91
CA MET A 1 32.15 -60.10 3.09
C MET A 1 30.79 -59.52 3.47
N THR A 2 30.14 -59.80 4.62
CA THR A 2 30.54 -59.78 6.06
C THR A 2 31.25 -58.49 6.48
N GLU A 3 30.81 -57.95 7.63
CA GLU A 3 31.18 -56.71 8.39
C GLU A 3 30.14 -55.57 8.24
N ASN A 4 29.23 -55.22 9.20
CA ASN A 4 29.26 -55.11 10.68
C ASN A 4 30.50 -54.36 11.18
N GLN A 5 30.51 -53.42 12.13
CA GLN A 5 29.55 -52.71 12.98
C GLN A 5 30.41 -51.64 13.72
N GLU A 6 29.79 -50.53 14.13
CA GLU A 6 29.99 -49.80 15.41
C GLU A 6 31.26 -48.99 15.79
N LYS A 7 30.96 -47.98 16.63
CA LYS A 7 31.76 -47.35 17.72
C LYS A 7 32.73 -46.21 17.31
N SER A 8 32.90 -45.08 18.00
CA SER A 8 32.60 -44.69 19.40
C SER A 8 32.63 -43.15 19.55
N THR A 9 31.68 -42.66 20.35
CA THR A 9 31.77 -41.60 21.40
C THR A 9 33.10 -40.85 21.62
N ALA A 10 33.02 -39.52 21.68
CA ALA A 10 33.84 -38.69 22.57
C ALA A 10 32.97 -37.57 23.19
N THR A 11 32.93 -37.61 24.51
CA THR A 11 32.26 -36.73 25.47
C THR A 11 32.96 -35.38 25.60
N ASN A 12 32.22 -34.30 25.85
CA ASN A 12 32.72 -33.23 26.72
C ASN A 12 31.57 -32.59 27.50
N GLU A 13 31.55 -32.92 28.78
CA GLU A 13 30.73 -32.36 29.85
C GLU A 13 31.33 -31.01 30.28
N VAL A 14 30.59 -29.91 30.16
CA VAL A 14 30.75 -28.75 31.06
C VAL A 14 29.38 -28.09 31.26
N SER A 15 28.93 -28.04 32.51
CA SER A 15 27.94 -27.10 33.07
C SER A 15 28.55 -26.50 34.34
N PRO A 16 28.06 -25.39 34.94
CA PRO A 16 27.31 -24.23 34.43
C PRO A 16 28.06 -22.91 34.76
N PRO A 17 27.51 -21.73 34.43
CA PRO A 17 27.34 -20.77 35.53
C PRO A 17 25.91 -20.27 35.69
N THR A 18 25.50 -20.41 36.94
CA THR A 18 24.43 -19.78 37.71
C THR A 18 23.99 -18.39 37.23
N THR A 19 22.70 -18.31 36.92
CA THR A 19 21.73 -17.28 37.32
C THR A 19 22.26 -15.88 37.65
N THR A 20 21.96 -14.91 36.78
CA THR A 20 21.51 -13.58 37.24
C THR A 20 20.25 -13.21 36.50
N ASN A 21 19.16 -13.23 37.25
CA ASN A 21 17.84 -12.74 36.88
C ASN A 21 17.96 -11.29 36.38
N ASN A 22 17.60 -11.04 35.13
CA ASN A 22 17.10 -9.74 34.75
C ASN A 22 15.88 -9.96 33.86
N SER A 23 14.73 -9.56 34.39
CA SER A 23 13.44 -9.63 33.74
C SER A 23 13.42 -8.71 32.53
N GLU A 24 13.89 -9.23 31.39
CA GLU A 24 13.65 -8.66 30.07
C GLU A 24 12.17 -8.89 29.75
N SER A 25 11.32 -7.95 30.18
CA SER A 25 9.92 -7.92 29.78
C SER A 25 9.86 -7.61 28.29
N THR A 26 9.95 -8.65 27.47
CA THR A 26 9.69 -8.57 26.04
C THR A 26 8.25 -8.08 25.86
N LEU A 27 8.12 -6.84 25.38
CA LEU A 27 6.84 -6.13 25.18
C LEU A 27 5.88 -6.84 24.21
N PHE A 28 6.39 -7.84 23.47
CA PHE A 28 5.59 -8.78 22.71
C PHE A 28 5.77 -10.15 23.34
N PRO A 29 4.70 -10.82 23.85
CA PRO A 29 4.83 -12.17 24.36
C PRO A 29 5.40 -13.03 23.22
N PRO A 30 6.51 -13.77 23.44
CA PRO A 30 7.05 -14.63 22.41
C PRO A 30 5.97 -15.65 22.08
N SER A 31 5.41 -15.52 20.90
CA SER A 31 4.45 -16.49 20.44
C SER A 31 5.22 -17.81 20.29
N LYS A 32 4.66 -18.89 20.82
CA LYS A 32 5.26 -20.23 20.73
C LYS A 32 5.67 -20.48 19.26
N PRO A 33 6.81 -21.13 18.98
CA PRO A 33 7.26 -21.37 17.62
C PRO A 33 6.13 -22.07 16.84
N GLY A 34 5.59 -21.37 15.84
CA GLY A 34 4.51 -21.87 14.98
C GLY A 34 3.10 -21.29 15.22
N LYS A 35 2.87 -20.39 16.18
CA LYS A 35 1.56 -19.70 16.34
C LYS A 35 1.77 -18.19 16.31
N LYS A 36 1.17 -17.45 15.37
CA LYS A 36 1.22 -15.97 15.38
C LYS A 36 0.43 -15.42 16.60
N PRO A 37 0.83 -14.28 17.20
CA PRO A 37 0.07 -13.68 18.29
C PRO A 37 -1.35 -13.34 17.81
N ASP A 38 -2.35 -13.66 18.63
CA ASP A 38 -3.74 -13.32 18.34
C ASP A 38 -4.06 -11.93 18.89
N TYR A 39 -4.15 -10.94 18.00
CA TYR A 39 -4.35 -9.54 18.38
C TYR A 39 -5.81 -9.21 18.77
N GLY A 40 -6.73 -10.19 18.76
CA GLY A 40 -8.12 -10.03 19.18
C GLY A 40 -8.99 -9.23 18.19
N THR A 41 -8.48 -8.11 17.67
CA THR A 41 -9.11 -7.24 16.67
C THR A 41 -8.12 -6.94 15.54
N ASN A 42 -8.63 -6.70 14.33
CA ASN A 42 -7.82 -6.28 13.19
C ASN A 42 -7.72 -4.73 13.10
N ASN A 43 -8.24 -3.99 14.08
CA ASN A 43 -8.24 -2.53 14.06
C ASN A 43 -6.84 -1.99 14.36
N THR A 44 -6.19 -1.43 13.34
CA THR A 44 -4.86 -0.82 13.42
C THR A 44 -4.75 0.26 14.51
N LEU A 45 -5.80 1.04 14.74
CA LEU A 45 -5.83 2.10 15.76
C LEU A 45 -5.69 1.55 17.18
N GLU A 46 -6.35 0.44 17.49
CA GLU A 46 -6.33 -0.16 18.82
C GLU A 46 -4.99 -0.86 19.12
N LEU A 47 -4.22 -1.16 18.07
CA LEU A 47 -2.87 -1.73 18.18
C LEU A 47 -1.81 -0.65 18.33
N LEU A 48 -1.99 0.52 17.71
CA LEU A 48 -1.08 1.66 17.83
C LEU A 48 -1.09 2.27 19.24
N GLU A 49 -2.26 2.36 19.89
CA GLU A 49 -2.39 2.93 21.25
C GLU A 49 -1.63 2.14 22.33
N LYS A 50 -1.31 0.87 22.06
CA LYS A 50 -0.62 -0.01 23.01
C LYS A 50 0.91 0.01 22.86
N ILE A 51 1.46 0.69 21.85
CA ILE A 51 2.91 0.74 21.62
C ILE A 51 3.48 2.03 22.23
N PRO A 52 4.34 1.97 23.26
CA PRO A 52 4.98 3.15 23.83
C PRO A 52 5.92 3.81 22.81
N SER A 53 5.80 5.14 22.65
CA SER A 53 6.49 5.94 21.62
C SER A 53 8.02 5.76 21.60
N LYS A 54 8.66 5.58 22.76
CA LYS A 54 10.13 5.34 22.85
C LYS A 54 10.61 4.05 22.16
N VAL A 55 9.73 3.06 21.97
CA VAL A 55 10.10 1.76 21.39
C VAL A 55 9.94 1.78 19.86
N VAL A 56 9.11 2.69 19.34
CA VAL A 56 8.96 2.92 17.91
C VAL A 56 10.30 3.38 17.33
N ASP A 57 10.97 4.35 17.97
CA ASP A 57 12.24 4.92 17.47
C ASP A 57 13.39 3.90 17.42
N MET A 58 13.41 2.90 18.31
CA MET A 58 14.49 1.91 18.36
C MET A 58 14.27 0.70 17.44
N LYS A 59 13.02 0.41 17.04
CA LYS A 59 12.65 -0.77 16.24
C LYS A 59 11.60 -0.42 15.17
N LEU A 60 11.87 0.62 14.39
CA LEU A 60 10.98 1.08 13.32
C LEU A 60 10.64 -0.04 12.32
N ASP A 61 11.61 -0.88 11.96
CA ASP A 61 11.41 -1.97 11.00
C ASP A 61 10.42 -3.04 11.52
N ASP A 62 10.47 -3.35 12.82
CA ASP A 62 9.54 -4.31 13.44
C ASP A 62 8.11 -3.74 13.48
N VAL A 63 7.97 -2.43 13.70
CA VAL A 63 6.67 -1.75 13.65
C VAL A 63 6.14 -1.74 12.21
N LEU A 64 6.98 -1.42 11.22
CA LEU A 64 6.57 -1.40 9.81
C LEU A 64 6.16 -2.79 9.32
N THR A 65 6.83 -3.85 9.76
CA THR A 65 6.44 -5.23 9.41
C THR A 65 5.13 -5.63 10.09
N ALA A 66 4.92 -5.26 11.36
CA ALA A 66 3.66 -5.49 12.05
C ALA A 66 2.47 -4.76 11.38
N VAL A 67 2.64 -3.49 11.00
CA VAL A 67 1.59 -2.72 10.30
C VAL A 67 1.24 -3.36 8.96
N LYS A 68 2.25 -3.76 8.16
CA LYS A 68 2.04 -4.49 6.91
C LYS A 68 1.26 -5.78 7.11
N ASP A 69 1.54 -6.52 8.19
CA ASP A 69 0.81 -7.75 8.50
C ASP A 69 -0.66 -7.48 8.82
N VAL A 70 -0.98 -6.38 9.52
CA VAL A 70 -2.37 -5.98 9.81
C VAL A 70 -3.09 -5.50 8.55
N ASP A 71 -2.44 -4.70 7.69
CA ASP A 71 -3.01 -4.22 6.42
C ASP A 71 -3.31 -5.36 5.42
N ASN A 72 -2.63 -6.50 5.59
CA ASN A 72 -2.83 -7.71 4.80
C ASN A 72 -3.93 -8.64 5.34
N LEU A 73 -4.67 -8.22 6.37
CA LEU A 73 -5.81 -8.94 6.91
C LEU A 73 -7.13 -8.28 6.52
N CYS A 74 -8.21 -9.06 6.58
CA CYS A 74 -9.55 -8.55 6.40
C CYS A 74 -9.98 -7.73 7.62
N ASP A 75 -10.43 -6.51 7.42
CA ASP A 75 -10.81 -5.60 8.51
C ASP A 75 -12.19 -5.91 9.15
N TYR A 76 -12.80 -7.04 8.76
CA TYR A 76 -14.03 -7.51 9.40
C TYR A 76 -13.72 -8.13 10.76
N GLN A 77 -14.42 -7.70 11.83
CA GLN A 77 -14.13 -8.05 13.23
C GLN A 77 -14.00 -9.55 13.51
N ARG A 78 -14.70 -10.40 12.76
CA ARG A 78 -14.69 -11.87 12.93
C ARG A 78 -13.86 -12.60 11.88
N CYS A 79 -13.26 -11.90 10.92
CA CYS A 79 -12.51 -12.50 9.82
C CYS A 79 -11.00 -12.31 9.99
N LYS A 80 -10.23 -13.39 9.91
CA LYS A 80 -8.75 -13.35 9.90
C LYS A 80 -8.19 -13.84 8.56
N ALA A 81 -8.98 -13.72 7.49
CA ALA A 81 -8.54 -14.11 6.15
C ALA A 81 -7.47 -13.14 5.65
N LYS A 82 -6.39 -13.67 5.07
CA LYS A 82 -5.34 -12.87 4.44
C LYS A 82 -5.86 -12.32 3.11
N THR A 83 -5.76 -11.02 2.96
CA THR A 83 -6.13 -10.26 1.76
C THR A 83 -4.93 -9.91 0.88
N SER A 84 -3.71 -10.31 1.28
CA SER A 84 -2.44 -9.98 0.60
C SER A 84 -2.48 -10.14 -0.93
N LEU A 85 -2.85 -11.33 -1.43
CA LEU A 85 -2.94 -11.61 -2.86
C LEU A 85 -4.22 -11.07 -3.50
N ILE A 86 -5.32 -11.18 -2.75
CA ILE A 86 -6.66 -11.02 -3.27
C ILE A 86 -7.50 -10.33 -2.21
N GLY A 87 -7.80 -9.07 -2.44
CA GLY A 87 -8.65 -8.26 -1.57
C GLY A 87 -9.23 -7.09 -2.34
N GLN A 88 -10.40 -6.63 -1.90
CA GLN A 88 -11.04 -5.43 -2.44
C GLN A 88 -11.07 -4.34 -1.38
N ASN A 89 -10.85 -3.11 -1.81
CA ASN A 89 -10.92 -1.93 -0.96
C ASN A 89 -12.30 -1.29 -1.15
N CYS A 90 -12.96 -0.93 -0.05
CA CYS A 90 -14.24 -0.22 -0.11
C CYS A 90 -14.01 1.27 -0.40
N GLU A 91 -14.75 1.85 -1.35
CA GLU A 91 -14.64 3.27 -1.72
C GLU A 91 -15.08 4.23 -0.60
N HIS A 92 -15.93 3.78 0.32
CA HIS A 92 -16.49 4.62 1.38
C HIS A 92 -15.65 4.63 2.66
N CYS A 93 -15.13 3.48 3.08
CA CYS A 93 -14.36 3.37 4.32
C CYS A 93 -12.86 3.13 4.09
N ALA A 94 -12.42 3.00 2.84
CA ALA A 94 -11.02 2.77 2.44
C ALA A 94 -10.32 1.57 3.12
N LYS A 95 -11.10 0.66 3.71
CA LYS A 95 -10.63 -0.57 4.36
C LYS A 95 -10.56 -1.72 3.36
N ARG A 96 -9.67 -2.67 3.62
CA ARG A 96 -9.44 -3.85 2.78
C ARG A 96 -10.18 -5.08 3.31
N PHE A 97 -10.93 -5.74 2.44
CA PHE A 97 -11.76 -6.89 2.79
C PHE A 97 -11.50 -8.09 1.87
N CYS A 98 -11.71 -9.30 2.39
CA CYS A 98 -11.72 -10.52 1.58
C CYS A 98 -13.01 -10.59 0.76
N PHE A 99 -13.06 -11.39 -0.31
CA PHE A 99 -14.24 -11.48 -1.18
C PHE A 99 -15.55 -11.86 -0.47
N LYS A 100 -15.47 -12.56 0.68
CA LYS A 100 -16.66 -12.89 1.48
C LYS A 100 -17.27 -11.66 2.17
N HIS A 101 -16.46 -10.64 2.47
CA HIS A 101 -16.86 -9.43 3.20
C HIS A 101 -16.65 -8.14 2.38
N ALA A 102 -16.31 -8.27 1.09
CA ALA A 102 -16.08 -7.14 0.20
C ALA A 102 -17.36 -6.33 -0.06
N LEU A 103 -18.54 -6.95 0.09
CA LEU A 103 -19.81 -6.29 -0.15
C LEU A 103 -20.07 -5.19 0.91
N PRO A 104 -20.41 -3.96 0.50
CA PRO A 104 -20.71 -2.83 1.39
C PRO A 104 -21.76 -3.11 2.47
N GLU A 105 -22.76 -3.95 2.16
CA GLU A 105 -23.80 -4.35 3.09
C GLU A 105 -23.26 -5.12 4.31
N VAL A 106 -22.19 -5.91 4.13
CA VAL A 106 -21.67 -6.81 5.18
C VAL A 106 -20.82 -6.06 6.20
N HIS A 107 -20.08 -5.04 5.77
CA HIS A 107 -19.23 -4.23 6.65
C HIS A 107 -19.85 -2.87 7.03
N GLY A 108 -21.14 -2.65 6.71
CA GLY A 108 -21.91 -1.48 7.16
C GLY A 108 -21.78 -0.22 6.30
N CYS A 109 -21.09 -0.28 5.15
CA CYS A 109 -21.03 0.84 4.20
C CYS A 109 -22.20 0.87 3.19
N GLY A 110 -23.12 -0.10 3.26
CA GLY A 110 -24.27 -0.20 2.34
C GLY A 110 -25.12 1.07 2.26
N GLU A 111 -25.36 1.75 3.37
CA GLU A 111 -26.15 2.99 3.37
C GLU A 111 -25.46 4.15 2.61
N ALA A 112 -24.13 4.20 2.66
CA ALA A 112 -23.36 5.23 1.97
C ALA A 112 -23.43 5.01 0.44
N VAL A 113 -23.26 3.77 0.00
CA VAL A 113 -23.40 3.34 -1.41
C VAL A 113 -24.82 3.63 -1.90
N LYS A 114 -25.83 3.16 -1.16
CA LYS A 114 -27.23 3.35 -1.53
C LYS A 114 -27.59 4.83 -1.66
N ARG A 115 -27.00 5.70 -0.85
CA ARG A 115 -27.21 7.15 -0.92
C ARG A 115 -26.48 7.77 -2.12
N SER A 116 -25.26 7.37 -2.44
CA SER A 116 -24.54 7.87 -3.62
C SER A 116 -25.20 7.41 -4.91
N GLU A 117 -25.54 6.13 -5.03
CA GLU A 117 -26.23 5.55 -6.18
C GLU A 117 -27.62 6.18 -6.36
N ARG A 118 -28.38 6.36 -5.27
CA ARG A 118 -29.68 7.06 -5.35
C ARG A 118 -29.52 8.49 -5.85
N LYS A 119 -28.51 9.24 -5.40
CA LYS A 119 -28.25 10.60 -5.90
C LYS A 119 -27.92 10.58 -7.40
N GLN A 120 -27.10 9.63 -7.85
CA GLN A 120 -26.75 9.47 -9.26
C GLN A 120 -27.96 9.08 -10.11
N PHE A 121 -28.82 8.21 -9.59
CA PHE A 121 -30.02 7.75 -10.27
C PHE A 121 -31.12 8.83 -10.31
N MET A 122 -31.32 9.57 -9.22
CA MET A 122 -32.30 10.66 -9.13
C MET A 122 -31.88 11.90 -9.92
N HIS A 123 -30.58 12.15 -10.03
CA HIS A 123 -30.01 13.25 -10.81
C HIS A 123 -29.12 12.69 -11.92
N PRO A 124 -29.71 12.10 -12.98
CA PRO A 124 -28.92 11.66 -14.11
C PRO A 124 -28.22 12.88 -14.73
N LYS A 125 -26.91 12.77 -14.94
CA LYS A 125 -26.17 13.82 -15.63
C LYS A 125 -26.76 14.03 -17.02
N PRO A 126 -27.11 15.26 -17.43
CA PRO A 126 -27.65 15.49 -18.76
C PRO A 126 -26.63 15.06 -19.83
N ALA A 127 -27.08 14.45 -20.93
CA ALA A 127 -26.19 13.89 -21.95
C ALA A 127 -25.16 14.90 -22.50
N LYS A 128 -25.48 16.20 -22.49
CA LYS A 128 -24.57 17.28 -22.88
C LYS A 128 -23.36 17.41 -21.94
N THR A 129 -23.55 17.27 -20.63
CA THR A 129 -22.46 17.36 -19.65
C THR A 129 -21.57 16.12 -19.72
N VAL A 130 -22.12 14.94 -19.99
CA VAL A 130 -21.34 13.71 -20.18
C VAL A 130 -20.39 13.84 -21.37
N LYS A 131 -20.90 14.30 -22.53
CA LYS A 131 -20.06 14.56 -23.72
C LYS A 131 -18.97 15.60 -23.45
N HIS A 132 -19.31 16.67 -22.74
CA HIS A 132 -18.36 17.71 -22.37
C HIS A 132 -17.27 17.18 -21.41
N GLU A 133 -17.64 16.37 -20.40
CA GLU A 133 -16.68 15.70 -19.51
C GLU A 133 -15.70 14.82 -20.30
N GLU A 134 -16.20 14.02 -21.25
CA GLU A 134 -15.36 13.18 -22.13
C GLU A 134 -14.42 14.00 -23.02
N GLU A 135 -14.90 15.10 -23.60
CA GLU A 135 -14.09 16.01 -24.41
C GLU A 135 -12.99 16.68 -23.59
N LEU A 136 -13.31 17.14 -22.38
CA LEU A 136 -12.33 17.68 -21.45
C LEU A 136 -11.27 16.64 -21.07
N ASP A 137 -11.66 15.39 -20.83
CA ASP A 137 -10.70 14.34 -20.49
C ASP A 137 -9.80 13.96 -21.67
N LYS A 138 -10.34 13.97 -22.89
CA LYS A 138 -9.53 13.84 -24.12
C LYS A 138 -8.55 15.02 -24.26
N ALA A 139 -8.99 16.24 -24.01
CA ALA A 139 -8.15 17.43 -24.06
C ALA A 139 -7.03 17.39 -23.01
N LYS A 140 -7.35 17.01 -21.75
CA LYS A 140 -6.37 16.83 -20.67
C LYS A 140 -5.30 15.78 -21.02
N LYS A 141 -5.71 14.64 -21.59
CA LYS A 141 -4.76 13.58 -22.02
C LYS A 141 -3.80 14.08 -23.09
N LYS A 142 -4.30 14.79 -24.11
CA LYS A 142 -3.48 15.39 -25.18
C LYS A 142 -2.51 16.43 -24.63
N LEU A 143 -2.97 17.29 -23.72
CA LEU A 143 -2.12 18.27 -23.06
C LEU A 143 -0.99 17.59 -22.28
N HIS A 144 -1.32 16.58 -21.48
CA HIS A 144 -0.35 15.86 -20.67
C HIS A 144 0.70 15.11 -21.53
N ALA A 145 0.28 14.53 -22.67
CA ALA A 145 1.22 13.96 -23.63
C ALA A 145 2.17 15.02 -24.19
N LYS A 146 1.64 16.17 -24.62
CA LYS A 146 2.46 17.28 -25.15
C LYS A 146 3.44 17.85 -24.12
N LEU A 147 3.05 17.91 -22.86
CA LEU A 147 3.93 18.32 -21.76
C LEU A 147 5.07 17.31 -21.55
N LYS A 148 4.78 16.01 -21.61
CA LYS A 148 5.81 14.95 -21.56
C LYS A 148 6.77 15.06 -22.74
N ASP A 149 6.27 15.26 -23.95
CA ASP A 149 7.10 15.39 -25.15
C ASP A 149 8.02 16.62 -25.06
N MET A 150 7.50 17.76 -24.59
CA MET A 150 8.32 18.95 -24.34
C MET A 150 9.37 18.74 -23.24
N GLN A 151 9.03 17.98 -22.19
CA GLN A 151 9.98 17.65 -21.13
C GLN A 151 11.11 16.76 -21.67
N VAL A 152 10.80 15.77 -22.51
CA VAL A 152 11.77 14.89 -23.18
C VAL A 152 12.66 15.68 -24.15
N GLY A 153 12.09 16.56 -24.96
CA GLY A 153 12.87 17.41 -25.86
C GLY A 153 13.82 18.35 -25.13
N ARG A 154 13.47 18.81 -23.92
CA ARG A 154 14.35 19.65 -23.09
C ARG A 154 15.53 18.87 -22.53
N MET A 155 15.32 17.64 -22.04
CA MET A 155 16.41 16.79 -21.52
C MET A 155 17.35 16.29 -22.64
N GLN A 156 16.83 16.07 -23.84
CA GLN A 156 17.65 15.72 -25.02
C GLN A 156 18.50 16.91 -25.48
N LYS A 157 17.94 18.13 -25.44
CA LYS A 157 18.67 19.36 -25.80
C LYS A 157 19.77 19.76 -24.80
N THR A 158 19.76 19.23 -23.57
CA THR A 158 20.83 19.44 -22.58
C THR A 158 21.99 18.44 -22.70
N GLY A 159 21.91 17.45 -23.60
CA GLY A 159 22.97 16.47 -23.86
C GLY A 159 23.90 16.80 -25.04
N GLU A 160 23.52 17.73 -25.92
CA GLU A 160 24.35 18.22 -27.03
C GLU A 160 24.58 19.72 -26.89
N VAL A 161 25.85 20.11 -26.73
CA VAL A 161 26.32 21.49 -26.70
C VAL A 161 25.86 22.23 -27.97
N PRO A 162 24.98 23.24 -27.90
CA PRO A 162 24.53 23.94 -29.10
C PRO A 162 25.51 25.08 -29.45
N LYS A 163 26.22 24.93 -30.57
CA LYS A 163 26.88 26.03 -31.27
C LYS A 163 25.80 26.87 -31.97
N GLY A 164 25.85 28.18 -31.78
CA GLY A 164 24.73 29.10 -31.96
C GLY A 164 24.15 29.25 -33.38
N SER A 165 22.92 29.79 -33.40
CA SER A 165 22.26 30.57 -34.45
C SER A 165 20.83 30.81 -33.92
N GLY A 166 20.23 31.99 -33.92
CA GLY A 166 20.23 33.09 -34.87
C GLY A 166 18.75 33.45 -35.03
N GLY A 167 18.32 34.58 -34.47
CA GLY A 167 16.92 35.02 -34.52
C GLY A 167 16.44 35.27 -35.95
N GLY A 168 15.15 35.07 -36.19
CA GLY A 168 14.52 35.29 -37.49
C GLY A 168 13.11 35.84 -37.35
N ASP A 169 12.98 37.13 -37.64
CA ASP A 169 11.77 37.94 -37.79
C ASP A 169 10.71 37.32 -38.71
N GLY A 170 9.48 37.22 -38.22
CA GLY A 170 8.30 36.82 -39.00
C GLY A 170 7.55 38.03 -39.56
N ALA A 171 7.87 38.43 -40.79
CA ALA A 171 7.14 39.47 -41.53
C ALA A 171 5.70 39.02 -41.89
N ARG A 172 4.70 39.65 -41.28
CA ARG A 172 3.27 39.53 -41.68
C ARG A 172 2.99 40.46 -42.86
N LYS A 173 2.72 39.90 -44.04
CA LYS A 173 2.15 40.64 -45.17
C LYS A 173 0.62 40.66 -45.05
N ASN A 174 0.06 41.79 -44.65
CA ASN A 174 -1.37 42.08 -44.84
C ASN A 174 -1.62 42.44 -46.31
N LYS A 175 -2.50 41.70 -46.99
CA LYS A 175 -3.00 42.05 -48.31
C LYS A 175 -4.34 42.77 -48.11
N ALA A 176 -4.36 44.08 -48.39
CA ALA A 176 -5.56 44.90 -48.37
C ALA A 176 -6.04 45.12 -49.81
N LYS A 177 -7.37 45.05 -49.95
CA LYS A 177 -8.25 45.49 -51.06
C LYS A 177 -8.01 44.90 -52.45
#